data_AF-A0A963FXU9-F1
#
_entry.id   AF-A0A963FXU9-F1
#
_cell.length_a   1.000
_cell.length_b   1.000
_cell.length_c   1.000
_cell.angle_alpha   90.00
_cell.angle_beta   90.00
_cell.angle_gamma   90.00
#
_symmetry.space_group_name_H-M   'P 1'
#
loop_
_entity.id
_entity.type
_entity.pdbx_description
1 polymer ?
#
loop_
_entity_poly.entity_id
_entity_poly.type
_entity_poly.pdbx_seq_one_letter_code
_entity_poly.pdbx_strand_id
1 'polypeptide(L)'
;MKLLASAVALLLLGPPAHALDPRQAIALGERIRVVAELHDFNASEHALYYCTEERLCLVDGYPVFGTSGTMPKVGFKQLVAVIDNIVVALDHRGMFNPWSPIDREALQFSLISNDDNGVRIRGEFSDGTAAYVAEWLLVGGVSARVRLDCTGCLPLTPSPSPSARVEPVSDDARTRRTDASAKR
;
A
#
# COMPACT_ATOMS: atom_id res chain seq x y z
N MET A 1 55.56 46.40 9.31
CA MET A 1 55.22 44.99 9.57
C MET A 1 53.70 44.85 9.58
N LYS A 2 53.09 44.27 8.55
CA LYS A 2 51.64 44.02 8.49
C LYS A 2 51.39 42.56 8.88
N LEU A 3 50.71 42.35 10.02
CA LEU A 3 50.26 41.04 10.50
C LEU A 3 49.10 40.56 9.61
N LEU A 4 49.31 39.48 8.87
CA LEU A 4 48.27 38.77 8.14
C LEU A 4 47.56 37.83 9.13
N ALA A 5 46.33 38.19 9.53
CA ALA A 5 45.45 37.32 10.29
C ALA A 5 44.87 36.26 9.34
N SER A 6 45.30 35.01 9.50
CA SER A 6 44.80 33.87 8.73
C SER A 6 43.47 33.41 9.32
N ALA A 7 42.37 33.66 8.61
CA ALA A 7 41.05 33.19 8.99
C ALA A 7 40.91 31.72 8.62
N VAL A 8 40.93 30.84 9.62
CA VAL A 8 40.63 29.41 9.46
C VAL A 8 39.12 29.28 9.27
N ALA A 9 38.69 29.12 8.01
CA ALA A 9 37.32 28.80 7.67
C ALA A 9 37.05 27.32 8.00
N LEU A 10 36.37 27.09 9.13
CA LEU A 10 35.92 25.77 9.55
C LEU A 10 34.72 25.37 8.67
N LEU A 11 34.98 24.59 7.61
CA LEU A 11 33.94 24.00 6.77
C LEU A 11 33.19 22.92 7.58
N LEU A 12 31.97 23.26 8.02
CA LEU A 12 31.01 22.32 8.59
C LEU A 12 30.51 21.38 7.47
N LEU A 13 31.18 20.25 7.29
CA LEU A 13 30.67 19.13 6.51
C LEU A 13 29.53 18.47 7.31
N GLY A 14 28.29 18.84 7.01
CA GLY A 14 27.12 18.11 7.50
C GLY A 14 27.10 16.67 6.97
N PRO A 15 26.52 15.71 7.70
CA PRO A 15 26.40 14.34 7.24
C PRO A 15 25.61 14.29 5.93
N PRO A 16 25.94 13.37 5.01
CA PRO A 16 25.17 13.19 3.79
C PRO A 16 23.74 12.80 4.16
N ALA A 17 22.76 13.57 3.68
CA ALA A 17 21.38 13.15 3.75
C ALA A 17 21.27 11.79 3.03
N HIS A 18 20.86 10.75 3.76
CA HIS A 18 20.55 9.45 3.16
C HIS A 18 19.30 9.61 2.30
N ALA A 19 19.50 9.99 1.04
CA ALA A 19 18.45 9.95 0.04
C ALA A 19 18.11 8.47 -0.19
N LEU A 20 16.81 8.17 -0.15
CA LEU A 20 16.29 6.85 -0.51
C LEU A 20 16.81 6.50 -1.91
N ASP A 21 17.27 5.26 -2.13
CA ASP A 21 17.68 4.85 -3.48
C ASP A 21 16.45 4.97 -4.39
N PRO A 22 16.49 5.88 -5.39
CA PRO A 22 15.33 6.11 -6.24
C PRO A 22 15.01 4.86 -7.06
N ARG A 23 15.93 3.90 -7.22
CA ARG A 23 15.67 2.70 -8.01
C ARG A 23 15.83 1.43 -7.18
N GLN A 24 14.77 0.65 -7.11
CA GLN A 24 14.74 -0.61 -6.37
C GLN A 24 14.43 -1.78 -7.31
N ALA A 25 15.10 -2.91 -7.09
CA ALA A 25 14.84 -4.16 -7.79
C ALA A 25 14.57 -5.27 -6.77
N ILE A 26 13.34 -5.77 -6.74
CA ILE A 26 12.86 -6.73 -5.75
C ILE A 26 12.64 -8.07 -6.45
N ALA A 27 13.39 -9.11 -6.06
CA ALA A 27 13.21 -10.45 -6.58
C ALA A 27 11.99 -11.12 -5.91
N LEU A 28 11.13 -11.74 -6.73
CA LEU A 28 9.94 -12.49 -6.29
C LEU A 28 10.04 -13.98 -6.65
N GLY A 29 11.26 -14.47 -6.82
CA GLY A 29 11.60 -15.80 -7.32
C GLY A 29 12.78 -15.74 -8.29
N GLU A 30 13.10 -16.86 -8.93
CA GLU A 30 14.24 -16.93 -9.85
C GLU A 30 14.03 -16.14 -11.16
N ARG A 31 12.77 -16.08 -11.62
CA ARG A 31 12.41 -15.59 -12.96
C ARG A 31 11.59 -14.31 -12.95
N ILE A 32 11.18 -13.86 -11.77
CA ILE A 32 10.27 -12.73 -11.57
C ILE A 32 10.94 -11.71 -10.65
N ARG A 33 11.00 -10.46 -11.11
CA ARG A 33 11.40 -9.33 -10.28
C ARG A 33 10.55 -8.11 -10.58
N VAL A 34 10.36 -7.25 -9.59
CA VAL A 34 9.76 -5.92 -9.77
C VAL A 34 10.89 -4.89 -9.77
N VAL A 35 10.85 -3.97 -10.73
CA VAL A 35 11.74 -2.81 -10.77
C VAL A 35 10.89 -1.58 -10.60
N ALA A 36 11.23 -0.78 -9.61
CA ALA A 36 10.59 0.49 -9.31
C ALA A 36 11.61 1.61 -9.41
N GLU A 37 11.20 2.74 -10.00
CA GLU A 37 11.92 3.99 -9.97
C GLU A 37 11.00 5.05 -9.37
N LEU A 38 11.46 5.70 -8.31
CA LEU A 38 10.78 6.75 -7.57
C LEU A 38 11.30 8.12 -8.01
N HIS A 39 10.47 9.14 -7.82
CA HIS A 39 10.83 10.53 -8.03
C HIS A 39 10.08 11.42 -7.05
N ASP A 40 10.65 12.60 -6.81
CA ASP A 40 9.95 13.66 -6.08
C ASP A 40 8.72 14.13 -6.85
N PHE A 41 7.61 14.29 -6.14
CA PHE A 41 6.37 14.75 -6.73
C PHE A 41 6.42 16.26 -6.98
N ASN A 42 6.25 16.68 -8.24
CA ASN A 42 6.17 18.08 -8.62
C ASN A 42 4.73 18.47 -8.96
N ALA A 43 4.05 19.13 -8.03
CA ALA A 43 2.66 19.58 -8.20
C ALA A 43 2.41 20.41 -9.47
N SER A 44 3.42 21.13 -9.98
CA SER A 44 3.28 21.95 -11.19
C SER A 44 3.21 21.15 -12.50
N GLU A 45 3.58 19.87 -12.47
CA GLU A 45 3.55 18.96 -13.63
C GLU A 45 2.22 18.19 -13.74
N HIS A 46 1.30 18.39 -12.78
CA HIS A 46 0.07 17.60 -12.65
C HIS A 46 -1.19 18.46 -12.66
N ALA A 47 -2.29 17.86 -13.12
CA ALA A 47 -3.61 18.44 -12.96
C ALA A 47 -4.19 18.06 -11.59
N LEU A 48 -4.31 19.05 -10.70
CA LEU A 48 -4.80 18.87 -9.33
C LEU A 48 -6.27 19.27 -9.21
N TYR A 49 -7.09 18.40 -8.63
CA TYR A 49 -8.51 18.67 -8.38
C TYR A 49 -8.86 18.41 -6.93
N TYR A 50 -9.62 19.33 -6.33
CA TYR A 50 -10.20 19.18 -4.99
C TYR A 50 -9.20 18.92 -3.84
N CYS A 51 -7.93 19.28 -4.02
CA CYS A 51 -6.87 19.07 -3.03
C CYS A 51 -6.93 20.11 -1.89
N THR A 52 -7.99 20.02 -1.10
CA THR A 52 -8.27 20.84 0.10
C THR A 52 -8.49 19.92 1.30
N GLU A 53 -8.35 20.42 2.53
CA GLU A 53 -8.50 19.60 3.75
C GLU A 53 -9.85 18.85 3.85
N GLU A 54 -10.91 19.38 3.22
CA GLU A 54 -12.27 18.82 3.29
C GLU A 54 -12.63 17.85 2.15
N ARG A 55 -11.73 17.62 1.18
CA ARG A 55 -12.06 16.87 -0.04
C ARG A 55 -10.94 15.91 -0.44
N LEU A 56 -11.34 14.82 -1.10
CA LEU A 56 -10.40 13.88 -1.70
C LEU A 56 -9.66 14.57 -2.86
N CYS A 57 -8.34 14.67 -2.72
CA CYS A 57 -7.47 15.16 -3.78
C CYS A 57 -7.46 14.16 -4.95
N LEU A 58 -7.57 14.69 -6.18
CA LEU A 58 -7.31 13.94 -7.41
C LEU A 58 -6.08 14.51 -8.09
N VAL A 59 -5.22 13.61 -8.57
CA VAL A 59 -4.04 13.94 -9.38
C VAL A 59 -4.23 13.28 -10.75
N ASP A 60 -4.24 14.10 -11.79
CA ASP A 60 -4.50 13.68 -13.18
C ASP A 60 -5.82 12.90 -13.35
N GLY A 61 -6.81 13.25 -12.53
CA GLY A 61 -8.14 12.61 -12.51
C GLY A 61 -8.22 11.32 -11.69
N TYR A 62 -7.15 10.88 -11.03
CA TYR A 62 -7.13 9.68 -10.19
C TYR A 62 -7.20 10.02 -8.70
N PRO A 63 -7.97 9.26 -7.89
CA PRO A 63 -7.92 9.35 -6.44
C PRO A 63 -6.50 9.07 -5.92
N VAL A 64 -6.08 9.85 -4.94
CA VAL A 64 -4.75 9.74 -4.32
C VAL A 64 -4.76 8.70 -3.19
N PHE A 65 -3.86 7.74 -3.26
CA PHE A 65 -3.50 6.79 -2.20
C PHE A 65 -2.10 7.09 -1.68
N GLY A 66 -1.84 6.79 -0.39
CA GLY A 66 -0.55 7.05 0.26
C GLY A 66 -0.42 8.44 0.89
N THR A 67 -1.50 9.22 0.93
CA THR A 67 -1.55 10.52 1.61
C THR A 67 -2.70 10.58 2.60
N SER A 68 -2.49 11.22 3.75
CA SER A 68 -3.54 11.57 4.71
C SER A 68 -4.10 12.98 4.48
N GLY A 69 -4.53 13.28 3.25
CA GLY A 69 -5.08 14.60 2.86
C GLY A 69 -4.03 15.69 2.61
N THR A 70 -2.74 15.35 2.67
CA THR A 70 -1.64 16.23 2.29
C THR A 70 -1.22 16.00 0.84
N MET A 71 -0.51 16.96 0.24
CA MET A 71 0.04 16.78 -1.11
C MET A 71 1.03 15.60 -1.15
N PRO A 72 1.01 14.77 -2.21
CA PRO A 72 2.05 13.77 -2.42
C PRO A 72 3.45 14.37 -2.38
N LYS A 73 4.41 13.57 -1.90
CA LYS A 73 5.82 13.94 -1.87
C LYS A 73 6.65 13.12 -2.83
N VAL A 74 6.27 11.86 -3.04
CA VAL A 74 6.99 10.91 -3.90
C VAL A 74 5.99 10.19 -4.79
N GLY A 75 6.37 9.92 -6.03
CA GLY A 75 5.61 9.09 -6.96
C GLY A 75 6.48 8.03 -7.63
N PHE A 76 5.85 7.10 -8.34
CA PHE A 76 6.55 6.22 -9.26
C PHE A 76 6.81 6.94 -10.58
N LYS A 77 8.08 6.99 -10.99
CA LYS A 77 8.47 7.33 -12.35
C LYS A 77 8.38 6.11 -13.26
N GLN A 78 8.71 4.94 -12.72
CA GLN A 78 8.58 3.65 -13.39
C GLN A 78 8.16 2.59 -12.38
N LEU A 79 7.26 1.71 -12.80
CA LEU A 79 6.95 0.48 -12.09
C LEU A 79 6.73 -0.65 -13.11
N VAL A 80 7.61 -1.63 -13.13
CA VAL A 80 7.58 -2.74 -14.08
C VAL A 80 7.83 -4.07 -13.40
N ALA A 81 7.18 -5.13 -13.88
CA ALA A 81 7.57 -6.50 -13.61
C ALA A 81 8.46 -7.01 -14.76
N VAL A 82 9.50 -7.78 -14.42
CA VAL A 82 10.33 -8.48 -15.38
C VAL A 82 10.13 -9.98 -15.17
N ILE A 83 9.58 -10.67 -16.16
CA ILE A 83 9.27 -12.11 -16.14
C ILE A 83 9.97 -12.76 -17.33
N ASP A 84 10.93 -13.66 -17.10
CA ASP A 84 11.68 -14.33 -18.18
C ASP A 84 12.25 -13.34 -19.23
N ASN A 85 12.72 -12.17 -18.77
CA ASN A 85 13.20 -11.02 -19.57
C ASN A 85 12.12 -10.21 -20.32
N ILE A 86 10.85 -10.54 -20.19
CA ILE A 86 9.74 -9.72 -20.67
C ILE A 86 9.46 -8.62 -19.65
N VAL A 87 9.49 -7.37 -20.09
CA VAL A 87 9.19 -6.20 -19.26
C VAL A 87 7.71 -5.85 -19.41
N VAL A 88 6.98 -5.85 -18.31
CA VAL A 88 5.54 -5.55 -18.24
C VAL A 88 5.33 -4.34 -17.35
N ALA A 89 4.77 -3.27 -17.89
CA ALA A 89 4.41 -2.09 -17.10
C ALA A 89 3.29 -2.43 -16.11
N LEU A 90 3.40 -1.92 -14.87
CA LEU A 90 2.38 -2.03 -13.84
C LEU A 90 1.71 -0.66 -13.66
N ASP A 91 0.39 -0.59 -13.77
CA ASP A 91 -0.34 0.67 -13.59
C ASP A 91 -0.18 1.18 -12.14
N HIS A 92 0.41 2.37 -12.01
CA HIS A 92 0.68 3.03 -10.73
C HIS A 92 -0.02 4.39 -10.59
N ARG A 93 -0.98 4.72 -11.46
CA ARG A 93 -1.72 5.98 -11.37
C ARG A 93 -2.52 6.04 -10.06
N GLY A 94 -2.51 7.19 -9.40
CA GLY A 94 -3.13 7.39 -8.09
C GLY A 94 -2.33 6.81 -6.91
N MET A 95 -1.20 6.14 -7.15
CA MET A 95 -0.36 5.58 -6.10
C MET A 95 0.81 6.52 -5.80
N PHE A 96 0.85 7.07 -4.60
CA PHE A 96 1.88 8.01 -4.17
C PHE A 96 2.48 7.59 -2.84
N ASN A 97 3.59 8.23 -2.49
CA ASN A 97 4.29 7.99 -1.23
C ASN A 97 4.52 6.49 -0.95
N PRO A 98 5.09 5.74 -1.90
CA PRO A 98 5.05 4.28 -1.85
C PRO A 98 6.09 3.68 -0.90
N TRP A 99 6.45 4.32 0.21
CA TRP A 99 7.47 3.79 1.13
C TRP A 99 7.04 2.50 1.84
N SER A 100 8.01 1.77 2.39
CA SER A 100 7.76 0.56 3.18
C SER A 100 7.02 0.87 4.48
N PRO A 101 6.01 0.08 4.89
CA PRO A 101 5.38 0.19 6.19
C PRO A 101 6.27 -0.21 7.38
N ILE A 102 7.32 -1.01 7.15
CA ILE A 102 8.17 -1.58 8.22
C ILE A 102 9.46 -0.78 8.38
N ASP A 103 10.21 -0.56 7.29
CA ASP A 103 11.58 -0.03 7.37
C ASP A 103 11.73 1.36 6.74
N ARG A 104 10.68 1.90 6.12
CA ARG A 104 10.69 3.10 5.24
C ARG A 104 11.73 3.09 4.11
N GLU A 105 12.55 2.06 3.98
CA GLU A 105 13.66 1.99 3.01
C GLU A 105 13.33 1.16 1.76
N ALA A 106 12.77 -0.05 1.91
CA ALA A 106 12.54 -0.97 0.78
C ALA A 106 11.06 -1.23 0.49
N LEU A 107 10.65 -1.10 -0.78
CA LEU A 107 9.29 -1.41 -1.22
C LEU A 107 8.93 -2.88 -0.93
N GLN A 108 7.69 -3.14 -0.51
CA GLN A 108 7.23 -4.49 -0.21
C GLN A 108 6.41 -5.05 -1.35
N PHE A 109 6.90 -6.13 -1.94
CA PHE A 109 6.20 -6.89 -2.96
C PHE A 109 6.15 -8.36 -2.60
N SER A 110 5.07 -9.03 -2.98
CA SER A 110 4.90 -10.48 -2.84
C SER A 110 4.32 -11.08 -4.10
N LEU A 111 4.76 -12.31 -4.39
CA LEU A 111 4.14 -13.16 -5.41
C LEU A 111 2.94 -13.86 -4.77
N ILE A 112 1.74 -13.57 -5.26
CA ILE A 112 0.49 -14.16 -4.76
C ILE A 112 0.21 -15.49 -5.47
N SER A 113 0.38 -15.53 -6.79
CA SER A 113 0.27 -16.76 -7.58
C SER A 113 1.10 -16.67 -8.87
N ASN A 114 1.45 -17.84 -9.40
CA ASN A 114 2.11 -18.02 -10.68
C ASN A 114 1.65 -19.36 -11.25
N ASP A 115 0.61 -19.33 -12.07
CA ASP A 115 -0.08 -20.49 -12.62
C ASP A 115 -0.51 -20.26 -14.07
N ASP A 116 -1.24 -21.21 -14.66
CA ASP A 116 -1.69 -21.12 -16.06
C ASP A 116 -2.60 -19.91 -16.35
N ASN A 117 -3.21 -19.31 -15.31
CA ASN A 117 -4.01 -18.10 -15.44
C ASN A 117 -3.18 -16.81 -15.35
N GLY A 118 -1.86 -16.93 -15.14
CA GLY A 118 -0.91 -15.82 -15.13
C GLY A 118 -0.21 -15.62 -13.79
N VAL A 119 0.43 -14.46 -13.68
CA VAL A 119 1.23 -14.06 -12.51
C VAL A 119 0.48 -12.99 -11.74
N ARG A 120 0.24 -13.20 -10.45
CA ARG A 120 -0.36 -12.21 -9.56
C ARG A 120 0.66 -11.67 -8.58
N ILE A 121 0.89 -10.36 -8.62
CA ILE A 121 1.82 -9.65 -7.75
C ILE A 121 1.04 -8.70 -6.86
N ARG A 122 1.39 -8.64 -5.58
CA ARG A 122 0.87 -7.65 -4.63
C ARG A 122 2.00 -6.74 -4.19
N GLY A 123 1.72 -5.44 -4.09
CA GLY A 123 2.55 -4.47 -3.41
C GLY A 123 1.82 -3.88 -2.20
N GLU A 124 2.57 -3.66 -1.13
CA GLU A 124 2.09 -3.02 0.11
C GLU A 124 2.90 -1.75 0.33
N PHE A 125 2.21 -0.63 0.50
CA PHE A 125 2.80 0.69 0.36
C PHE A 125 2.29 1.65 1.44
N SER A 126 3.12 2.67 1.69
CA SER A 126 2.93 3.69 2.71
C SER A 126 2.86 3.09 4.13
N ASP A 127 2.77 3.95 5.14
CA ASP A 127 2.68 3.58 6.55
C ASP A 127 1.49 4.27 7.23
N GLY A 128 1.04 3.71 8.36
CA GLY A 128 -0.01 4.30 9.18
C GLY A 128 -1.38 4.41 8.48
N THR A 129 -2.02 5.58 8.60
CA THR A 129 -3.41 5.80 8.17
C THR A 129 -3.59 5.94 6.66
N ALA A 130 -2.49 6.08 5.91
CA ALA A 130 -2.50 6.21 4.46
C ALA A 130 -2.00 4.94 3.75
N ALA A 131 -1.71 3.87 4.50
CA ALA A 131 -1.23 2.61 3.97
C ALA A 131 -2.24 1.98 2.99
N TYR A 132 -1.71 1.39 1.92
CA TYR A 132 -2.49 0.84 0.83
C TYR A 132 -1.85 -0.38 0.17
N VAL A 133 -2.68 -1.17 -0.48
CA VAL A 133 -2.34 -2.35 -1.25
C VAL A 133 -2.70 -2.12 -2.70
N ALA A 134 -1.83 -2.53 -3.60
CA ALA A 134 -2.18 -2.72 -5.00
C ALA A 134 -1.86 -4.15 -5.44
N GLU A 135 -2.70 -4.69 -6.32
CA GLU A 135 -2.48 -6.01 -6.91
C GLU A 135 -2.62 -5.95 -8.42
N TRP A 136 -1.71 -6.65 -9.10
CA TRP A 136 -1.69 -6.75 -10.55
C TRP A 136 -1.78 -8.21 -10.97
N LEU A 137 -2.55 -8.46 -12.01
CA LEU A 137 -2.58 -9.71 -12.76
C LEU A 137 -1.83 -9.49 -14.08
N LEU A 138 -0.86 -10.35 -14.37
CA LEU A 138 -0.06 -10.31 -15.58
C LEU A 138 -0.35 -11.54 -16.43
N VAL A 139 -0.76 -11.33 -17.68
CA VAL A 139 -1.08 -12.39 -18.65
C VAL A 139 -0.57 -11.97 -20.02
N GLY A 140 0.18 -12.83 -20.70
CA GLY A 140 0.59 -12.59 -22.09
C GLY A 140 1.40 -11.30 -22.31
N GLY A 141 2.21 -10.88 -21.34
CA GLY A 141 3.06 -9.68 -21.45
C GLY A 141 2.35 -8.35 -21.18
N VAL A 142 1.08 -8.37 -20.79
CA VAL A 142 0.34 -7.18 -20.32
C VAL A 142 -0.04 -7.34 -18.85
N SER A 143 -0.39 -6.23 -18.19
CA SER A 143 -0.89 -6.24 -16.82
C SER A 143 -2.24 -5.53 -16.70
N ALA A 144 -3.02 -5.95 -15.71
CA ALA A 144 -4.18 -5.24 -15.22
C ALA A 144 -4.06 -5.07 -13.69
N ARG A 145 -4.25 -3.84 -13.20
CA ARG A 145 -4.37 -3.60 -11.76
C ARG A 145 -5.76 -4.03 -11.30
N VAL A 146 -5.84 -5.14 -10.59
CA VAL A 146 -7.11 -5.76 -10.14
C VAL A 146 -7.53 -5.28 -8.76
N ARG A 147 -6.61 -4.65 -8.01
CA ARG A 147 -6.89 -4.05 -6.70
C ARG A 147 -6.07 -2.79 -6.50
N LEU A 148 -6.70 -1.75 -5.97
CA LEU A 148 -6.07 -0.63 -5.31
C LEU A 148 -6.98 -0.23 -4.15
N ASP A 149 -6.50 -0.40 -2.93
CA ASP A 149 -7.33 -0.27 -1.73
C ASP A 149 -6.48 0.10 -0.53
N CYS A 150 -7.03 0.74 0.47
CA CYS A 150 -6.29 1.04 1.69
C CYS A 150 -6.29 -0.16 2.64
N THR A 151 -5.19 -0.36 3.36
CA THR A 151 -5.05 -1.49 4.29
C THR A 151 -5.86 -1.29 5.58
N GLY A 152 -6.35 -0.07 5.83
CA GLY A 152 -7.03 0.29 7.09
C GLY A 152 -8.30 1.15 6.98
N CYS A 153 -8.80 1.52 5.79
CA CYS A 153 -10.08 2.28 5.70
C CYS A 153 -11.32 1.38 5.61
N LEU A 154 -11.18 0.06 5.71
CA LEU A 154 -12.34 -0.74 6.09
C LEU A 154 -12.77 -0.28 7.48
N PRO A 155 -14.07 -0.02 7.71
CA PRO A 155 -14.56 0.26 9.05
C PRO A 155 -14.04 -0.88 9.91
N LEU A 156 -13.38 -0.55 11.03
CA LEU A 156 -13.15 -1.52 12.09
C LEU A 156 -14.50 -2.21 12.26
N THR A 157 -14.62 -3.46 11.82
CA THR A 157 -15.75 -4.26 12.23
C THR A 157 -15.72 -4.12 13.74
N PRO A 158 -16.78 -3.60 14.38
CA PRO A 158 -16.73 -3.32 15.79
C PRO A 158 -16.27 -4.62 16.43
N SER A 159 -15.07 -4.59 17.00
CA SER A 159 -14.51 -5.74 17.70
C SER A 159 -15.64 -6.24 18.58
N PRO A 160 -16.09 -7.50 18.46
CA PRO A 160 -17.24 -7.97 19.21
C PRO A 160 -16.94 -7.67 20.66
N SER A 161 -17.68 -6.70 21.20
CA SER A 161 -17.41 -6.17 22.53
C SER A 161 -17.43 -7.38 23.48
N PRO A 162 -16.40 -7.59 24.33
CA PRO A 162 -16.30 -8.76 25.19
C PRO A 162 -17.36 -8.78 26.33
N SER A 163 -18.48 -8.08 26.16
CA SER A 163 -19.50 -7.83 27.19
C SER A 163 -20.92 -8.22 26.78
N ALA A 164 -21.13 -8.99 25.70
CA ALA A 164 -22.36 -9.77 25.58
C ALA A 164 -22.18 -11.08 26.36
N ARG A 165 -22.20 -10.99 27.69
CA ARG A 165 -22.39 -12.14 28.57
C ARG A 165 -23.74 -12.73 28.19
N VAL A 166 -23.74 -13.81 27.41
CA VAL A 166 -24.94 -14.60 27.13
C VAL A 166 -25.45 -15.07 28.47
N GLU A 167 -26.52 -14.47 28.97
CA GLU A 167 -27.21 -15.02 30.13
C GLU A 167 -27.72 -16.41 29.75
N PRO A 168 -27.45 -17.44 30.58
CA PRO A 168 -27.98 -18.77 30.32
C PRO A 168 -29.50 -18.67 30.27
N VAL A 169 -30.07 -19.07 29.14
CA VAL A 169 -31.51 -19.32 29.03
C VAL A 169 -31.85 -20.36 30.08
N SER A 170 -32.61 -19.93 31.08
CA SER A 170 -33.15 -20.80 32.12
C SER A 170 -34.13 -21.77 31.48
N ASP A 171 -33.66 -23.00 31.23
CA ASP A 171 -34.51 -24.16 30.91
C ASP A 171 -35.32 -24.54 32.16
N ASP A 172 -36.40 -23.79 32.42
CA ASP A 172 -37.33 -24.14 33.49
C ASP A 172 -38.78 -23.95 33.03
N ALA A 173 -39.26 -24.91 32.23
CA ALA A 173 -40.68 -25.27 32.11
C ALA A 173 -40.76 -26.65 31.42
N ARG A 174 -40.64 -27.74 32.18
CA ARG A 174 -41.75 -28.37 32.90
C ARG A 174 -42.92 -28.80 31.99
N THR A 175 -42.82 -30.05 31.53
CA THR A 175 -43.78 -31.12 31.85
C THR A 175 -45.12 -31.23 31.10
N ARG A 176 -45.38 -32.48 30.67
CA ARG A 176 -46.66 -33.18 30.41
C ARG A 176 -47.45 -32.82 29.16
N ARG A 177 -47.61 -33.82 28.27
CA ARG A 177 -48.87 -34.55 28.05
C ARG A 177 -48.66 -35.67 27.02
N THR A 178 -48.67 -36.92 27.47
CA THR A 178 -49.77 -37.92 27.40
C THR A 178 -49.85 -38.68 26.08
N ASP A 179 -49.74 -39.99 26.24
CA ASP A 179 -50.08 -41.05 25.29
C ASP A 179 -51.46 -40.88 24.64
N ALA A 180 -51.55 -41.25 23.36
CA ALA A 180 -52.68 -41.95 22.75
C ALA A 180 -52.25 -42.37 21.33
N SER A 181 -52.03 -43.65 21.04
CA SER A 181 -53.03 -44.67 20.69
C SER A 181 -53.34 -44.73 19.18
N ALA A 182 -52.80 -45.80 18.58
CA ALA A 182 -53.50 -46.76 17.71
C ALA A 182 -53.82 -46.45 16.23
N LYS A 183 -53.75 -47.56 15.46
CA LYS A 183 -54.31 -47.87 14.12
C LYS A 183 -53.47 -47.36 12.94
N ARG A 184 -53.11 -48.16 11.93
CA ARG A 184 -53.54 -49.48 11.43
C ARG A 184 -52.40 -50.07 10.61
#